data_AF-A0A1E5GL82-F1
#
_entry.id   AF-A0A1E5GL82-F1
#
_cell.length_a   1.000
_cell.length_b   1.000
_cell.length_c   1.000
_cell.angle_alpha   90.00
_cell.angle_beta   90.00
_cell.angle_gamma   90.00
#
_symmetry.space_group_name_H-M   'P 1'
#
loop_
_entity.id
_entity.type
_entity.pdbx_description
1 polymer ?
#
loop_
_entity_poly.entity_id
_entity_poly.type
_entity_poly.pdbx_seq_one_letter_code
_entity_poly.pdbx_strand_id
1 'polypeptide(L)'
;MNKLKWYSGGNERGNQAIRIITDLLDDFKTGLGNESIQNVLENYREELEQKGASVPMILSRMNIDISKAIRNEGIILSDNQSKKLKELTSISNIRYGY
;
A
#
# COMPACT_ATOMS: atom_id res chain seq x y z
N MET A 1 7.65 -15.34 13.57
CA MET A 1 6.93 -16.63 13.60
C MET A 1 5.52 -16.44 13.08
N ASN A 2 5.11 -17.38 12.23
CA ASN A 2 3.75 -17.79 11.84
C ASN A 2 2.79 -16.86 11.06
N LYS A 3 2.82 -17.07 9.73
CA LYS A 3 1.69 -17.17 8.79
C LYS A 3 0.28 -17.18 9.41
N LEU A 4 -0.52 -16.16 9.08
CA LEU A 4 -1.99 -16.22 9.05
C LEU A 4 -2.40 -15.78 7.63
N LYS A 5 -3.06 -16.59 6.79
CA LYS A 5 -4.26 -17.46 6.86
C LYS A 5 -5.48 -16.74 6.25
N TRP A 6 -5.92 -17.36 5.15
CA TRP A 6 -7.15 -17.27 4.36
C TRP A 6 -8.25 -16.25 4.71
N TYR A 7 -8.57 -15.53 3.63
CA TYR A 7 -9.58 -14.56 3.19
C TYR A 7 -11.15 -14.78 3.32
N SER A 8 -11.86 -14.75 4.47
CA SER A 8 -13.34 -14.51 4.55
C SER A 8 -13.88 -13.22 5.27
N GLY A 9 -14.09 -12.10 4.55
CA GLY A 9 -14.85 -10.91 4.99
C GLY A 9 -14.16 -9.54 4.80
N GLY A 10 -14.90 -8.44 4.57
CA GLY A 10 -14.36 -7.10 4.25
C GLY A 10 -13.31 -6.51 5.21
N ASN A 11 -13.23 -7.01 6.45
CA ASN A 11 -12.18 -6.69 7.42
C ASN A 11 -10.77 -7.17 6.98
N GLU A 12 -10.73 -8.14 6.08
CA GLU A 12 -9.50 -8.73 5.58
C GLU A 12 -8.82 -7.94 4.47
N ARG A 13 -9.61 -7.19 3.70
CA ARG A 13 -9.06 -6.29 2.67
C ARG A 13 -8.17 -5.23 3.31
N GLY A 14 -8.59 -4.70 4.46
CA GLY A 14 -7.78 -3.79 5.28
C GLY A 14 -6.51 -4.46 5.81
N ASN A 15 -6.62 -5.65 6.39
CA ASN A 15 -5.45 -6.40 6.88
C ASN A 15 -4.47 -6.79 5.75
N GLN A 16 -4.97 -7.14 4.58
CA GLN A 16 -4.14 -7.46 3.42
C GLN A 16 -3.44 -6.21 2.89
N ALA A 17 -4.13 -5.07 2.82
CA ALA A 17 -3.54 -3.79 2.48
C ALA A 17 -2.41 -3.40 3.45
N ILE A 18 -2.67 -3.45 4.77
CA ILE A 18 -1.67 -3.16 5.80
C ILE A 18 -0.44 -4.04 5.62
N ARG A 19 -0.62 -5.34 5.36
CA ARG A 19 0.49 -6.27 5.18
C ARG A 19 1.35 -5.95 3.95
N ILE A 20 0.72 -5.57 2.83
CA ILE A 20 1.47 -5.18 1.62
C ILE A 20 2.21 -3.86 1.89
N ILE A 21 1.59 -2.90 2.58
CA ILE A 21 2.23 -1.63 2.95
C ILE A 21 3.44 -1.85 3.85
N THR A 22 3.33 -2.72 4.87
CA THR A 22 4.46 -3.06 5.76
C THR A 22 5.62 -3.70 4.98
N ASP A 23 5.32 -4.54 3.99
CA ASP A 23 6.35 -5.18 3.17
C ASP A 23 7.02 -4.16 2.21
N LEU A 24 6.24 -3.27 1.59
CA LEU A 24 6.78 -2.14 0.82
C LEU A 24 7.71 -1.28 1.68
N LEU A 25 7.29 -0.94 2.92
CA LEU A 25 8.10 -0.16 3.86
C LEU A 25 9.43 -0.84 4.17
N ASP A 26 9.45 -2.16 4.37
CA ASP A 26 10.67 -2.92 4.65
C ASP A 26 11.63 -2.92 3.44
N ASP A 27 11.10 -3.06 2.23
CA ASP A 27 11.90 -3.00 0.99
C ASP A 27 12.48 -1.60 0.75
N PHE A 28 11.68 -0.55 0.96
CA PHE A 28 12.14 0.84 0.85
C PHE A 28 13.11 1.23 1.96
N LYS A 29 13.10 0.56 3.12
CA LYS A 29 14.00 0.85 4.27
C LYS A 29 15.48 0.69 3.94
N THR A 30 15.78 -0.10 2.92
CA THR A 30 17.15 -0.41 2.48
C THR A 30 17.66 0.58 1.41
N GLY A 31 16.77 1.40 0.83
CA GLY A 31 17.12 2.37 -0.21
C GLY A 31 17.26 3.80 0.33
N LEU A 32 18.41 4.43 0.06
CA LEU A 32 18.64 5.86 0.31
C LEU A 32 17.72 6.70 -0.59
N GLY A 33 16.97 7.65 -0.03
CA GLY A 33 16.12 8.59 -0.79
C GLY A 33 14.64 8.19 -0.93
N ASN A 34 14.13 7.31 -0.07
CA ASN A 34 12.72 6.90 -0.04
C ASN A 34 11.94 7.49 1.15
N GLU A 35 12.47 8.53 1.80
CA GLU A 35 11.87 9.06 3.03
C GLU A 35 10.45 9.61 2.79
N SER A 36 10.21 10.26 1.65
CA SER A 36 8.87 10.78 1.37
C SER A 36 7.87 9.64 1.12
N ILE A 37 8.24 8.63 0.33
CA ILE A 37 7.35 7.49 0.07
C ILE A 37 7.09 6.65 1.33
N GLN A 38 8.10 6.50 2.20
CA GLN A 38 7.95 5.79 3.47
C GLN A 38 6.98 6.51 4.40
N ASN A 39 7.11 7.84 4.52
CA ASN A 39 6.24 8.64 5.37
C ASN A 39 4.77 8.58 4.88
N VAL A 40 4.58 8.60 3.57
CA VAL A 40 3.28 8.40 2.93
C VAL A 40 2.70 7.02 3.29
N LEU A 41 3.48 5.95 3.11
CA LEU A 41 3.07 4.58 3.42
C LEU A 41 2.74 4.38 4.91
N GLU A 42 3.53 4.95 5.83
CA GLU A 42 3.27 4.91 7.28
C GLU A 42 1.96 5.62 7.64
N ASN A 43 1.74 6.82 7.10
CA ASN A 43 0.52 7.60 7.37
C ASN A 43 -0.73 6.85 6.90
N TYR A 44 -0.70 6.26 5.69
CA TYR A 44 -1.82 5.48 5.18
C TYR A 44 -2.01 4.13 5.89
N ARG A 45 -0.94 3.53 6.42
CA ARG A 45 -1.05 2.34 7.28
C ARG A 45 -1.82 2.68 8.56
N GLU A 46 -1.46 3.78 9.22
CA GLU A 46 -2.14 4.21 10.44
C GLU A 46 -3.61 4.53 10.18
N GLU A 47 -3.93 5.22 9.07
CA GLU A 47 -5.32 5.48 8.64
C GLU A 47 -6.12 4.18 8.43
N LEU A 48 -5.50 3.14 7.86
CA LEU A 48 -6.14 1.83 7.70
C LEU A 48 -6.39 1.13 9.05
N GLU A 49 -5.51 1.31 10.03
CA GLU A 49 -5.65 0.77 11.38
C GLU A 49 -6.70 1.51 12.21
N GLN A 50 -6.81 2.83 12.05
CA GLN A 50 -7.82 3.64 12.74
C GLN A 50 -9.26 3.37 12.26
N LYS A 51 -9.46 2.62 11.16
CA LYS A 51 -10.77 2.23 10.60
C LYS A 51 -11.75 3.40 10.38
N GLY A 52 -11.27 4.65 10.38
CA GLY A 52 -12.12 5.83 10.30
C GLY A 52 -12.75 6.05 8.93
N ALA A 53 -12.10 5.55 7.87
CA ALA A 53 -12.57 5.68 6.49
C ALA A 53 -12.63 4.32 5.77
N SER A 54 -13.34 4.29 4.65
CA SER A 54 -13.46 3.08 3.83
C SER A 54 -12.09 2.69 3.25
N VAL A 55 -11.63 1.46 3.53
CA VAL A 55 -10.39 0.87 2.97
C VAL A 55 -10.16 1.19 1.49
N PRO A 56 -11.12 0.99 0.56
CA PRO A 56 -10.90 1.30 -0.86
C PRO A 56 -10.64 2.79 -1.13
N MET A 57 -11.25 3.68 -0.36
CA MET A 57 -11.07 5.13 -0.50
C MET A 57 -9.68 5.58 -0.02
N ILE A 58 -9.22 5.04 1.12
CA ILE A 58 -7.87 5.29 1.64
C ILE A 58 -6.83 4.82 0.62
N LEU A 59 -6.98 3.60 0.12
CA LEU A 59 -6.07 3.03 -0.87
C LEU A 59 -6.05 3.77 -2.21
N SER A 60 -7.21 4.27 -2.67
CA SER A 60 -7.27 5.06 -3.90
C SER A 60 -6.51 6.38 -3.77
N ARG A 61 -6.56 7.03 -2.60
CA ARG A 61 -5.78 8.24 -2.31
C ARG A 61 -4.29 7.93 -2.23
N MET A 62 -3.95 6.85 -1.54
CA MET A 62 -2.57 6.38 -1.41
C MET A 62 -1.91 6.14 -2.77
N ASN A 63 -2.61 5.53 -3.73
CA ASN A 63 -2.06 5.27 -5.06
C ASN A 63 -1.66 6.55 -5.81
N ILE A 64 -2.47 7.61 -5.69
CA ILE A 64 -2.17 8.92 -6.28
C ILE A 64 -0.95 9.54 -5.60
N ASP A 65 -0.88 9.44 -4.27
CA ASP A 65 0.18 10.05 -3.48
C ASP A 65 1.54 9.35 -3.71
N ILE A 66 1.53 8.02 -3.74
CA ILE A 66 2.69 7.20 -4.13
C ILE A 66 3.16 7.55 -5.54
N SER A 67 2.25 7.67 -6.51
CA SER A 67 2.61 8.03 -7.88
C SER A 67 3.26 9.42 -7.96
N LYS A 68 2.80 10.37 -7.13
CA LYS A 68 3.43 11.70 -7.03
C LYS A 68 4.78 11.65 -6.36
N ALA A 69 4.93 10.91 -5.25
CA ALA A 69 6.20 10.74 -4.54
C ALA A 69 7.26 10.11 -5.45
N ILE A 70 6.90 9.04 -6.16
CA ILE A 70 7.77 8.39 -7.16
C ILE A 70 8.25 9.39 -8.22
N ARG A 71 7.33 10.21 -8.74
CA ARG A 71 7.66 11.20 -9.78
C ARG A 71 8.50 12.36 -9.26
N ASN A 72 8.27 12.79 -8.02
CA ASN A 72 9.01 13.90 -7.39
C ASN A 72 10.43 13.47 -6.98
N GLU A 73 10.58 12.30 -6.36
CA GLU A 73 11.87 11.79 -5.90
C GLU A 73 12.63 11.01 -6.98
N GLY A 74 12.01 10.73 -8.13
CA GLY A 74 12.62 9.97 -9.21
C GLY A 74 12.87 8.50 -8.85
N ILE A 75 12.09 7.95 -7.91
CA ILE A 75 12.26 6.59 -7.39
C ILE A 75 11.99 5.58 -8.50
N ILE A 76 12.95 4.70 -8.76
CA ILE A 76 12.75 3.59 -9.69
C ILE A 76 12.27 2.39 -8.87
N LEU A 77 11.00 2.03 -9.04
CA LEU A 77 10.43 0.85 -8.40
C LEU A 77 11.02 -0.43 -8.99
N SER A 78 11.48 -1.33 -8.13
CA SER A 78 11.80 -2.71 -8.53
C SER A 78 10.55 -3.45 -9.00
N ASP A 79 10.73 -4.51 -9.79
CA ASP A 79 9.62 -5.33 -10.31
C ASP A 79 8.69 -5.85 -9.18
N ASN A 80 9.30 -6.25 -8.06
CA ASN A 80 8.59 -6.68 -6.85
C ASN A 80 7.73 -5.55 -6.24
N GLN A 81 8.25 -4.32 -6.20
CA GLN A 81 7.56 -3.14 -5.69
C GLN A 81 6.37 -2.76 -6.58
N SER A 82 6.58 -2.77 -7.90
CA SER A 82 5.51 -2.54 -8.88
C SER A 82 4.40 -3.58 -8.77
N LYS A 83 4.75 -4.86 -8.57
CA LYS A 83 3.79 -5.94 -8.40
C LYS A 83 2.93 -5.75 -7.13
N LYS A 84 3.56 -5.42 -6.00
CA LYS A 84 2.86 -5.13 -4.73
C LYS A 84 1.90 -3.94 -4.85
N LEU A 85 2.30 -2.88 -5.55
CA LEU A 85 1.41 -1.73 -5.83
C LEU A 85 0.22 -2.11 -6.71
N LYS A 86 0.41 -2.97 -7.71
CA LYS A 86 -0.70 -3.50 -8.52
C LYS A 86 -1.66 -4.36 -7.69
N GLU A 87 -1.15 -5.15 -6.74
CA GLU A 87 -1.98 -5.90 -5.80
C GLU A 87 -2.79 -4.97 -4.89
N LEU A 88 -2.16 -3.93 -4.32
CA LEU A 88 -2.84 -2.88 -3.54
C LEU A 88 -3.95 -2.19 -4.34
N THR A 89 -3.68 -1.86 -5.61
CA THR A 89 -4.66 -1.25 -6.52
C THR A 89 -5.84 -2.17 -6.81
N SER A 90 -5.60 -3.49 -6.85
CA SER A 90 -6.67 -4.48 -7.03
C SER A 90 -7.53 -4.66 -5.77
N ILE A 91 -6.95 -4.43 -4.57
CA ILE A 91 -7.70 -4.45 -3.31
C ILE A 91 -8.61 -3.21 -3.20
N SER A 92 -8.16 -2.07 -3.71
CA SER A 92 -8.91 -0.80 -3.69
C SER A 92 -10.01 -0.74 -4.73
N ASN A 93 -9.74 -1.23 -5.94
CA ASN A 93 -10.73 -1.28 -7.00
C ASN A 93 -11.66 -2.47 -6.77
N ILE A 94 -12.83 -2.19 -6.18
CA ILE A 94 -14.01 -3.02 -6.37
C ILE A 94 -14.40 -2.88 -7.85
N ARG A 95 -13.73 -3.66 -8.71
CA ARG A 95 -14.00 -3.90 -10.13
C ARG A 95 -14.78 -2.78 -10.84
N TYR A 96 -14.11 -1.70 -11.22
CA TYR A 96 -14.49 -1.03 -12.47
C TYR A 96 -13.69 -1.69 -13.58
N GLY A 97 -14.41 -2.47 -14.39
CA GLY A 97 -13.87 -3.17 -15.55
C GLY A 97 -13.16 -2.17 -16.48
N TYR A 98 -11.97 -2.57 -16.92
CA TYR A 98 -11.33 -1.98 -18.08
C TYR A 98 -11.90 -2.63 -19.34
#